data_AF-A0A143XYF4-F1
#
_entry.id   AF-A0A143XYF4-F1
#
_cell.length_a   1.000
_cell.length_b   1.000
_cell.length_c   1.000
_cell.angle_alpha   90.00
_cell.angle_beta   90.00
_cell.angle_gamma   90.00
#
_symmetry.space_group_name_H-M   'P 1'
#
loop_
_entity.id
_entity.type
_entity.pdbx_description
1 polymer ?
#
loop_
_entity_poly.entity_id
_entity_poly.type
_entity_poly.pdbx_seq_one_letter_code
_entity_poly.pdbx_strand_id
1 'polypeptide(L)'
;MKNFTNYRLWLVGIALFMTGGLCAGCSGADDGQSGAEPEGKLRLEMSANYAKVGDTVNFTVYKGDVDVTANAIIRMKGDKTPCSPNYKADRAGTRYFAAIYNESSTSYQPVRFYVPYRDEGEFFKKSLVLKFTGAWCSACPLMYKYLGEIEVERPGRTAVMAVHSGDVFASDVSEELVQDYQITSFPHAVFDYKTSVSNNAAELNAALDDMLAEEPAICGIALRSAVEDGEAAVKARIRVAQEDRLRLCCAVVEDGLRYDGGSSDDGLSNYYHVLRRFITDRFGEDVGTREAGEEFEHEFVFPVPEEWKKENCTVFVYALRLQEDGETVYVNNTSACALDGGESDFEYEPVPETAN
;
A
#
# COMPACT_ATOMS: atom_id res chain seq x y z
N MET A 1 18.92 26.00 50.77
CA MET A 1 17.94 27.11 50.86
C MET A 1 16.74 26.72 50.02
N LYS A 2 15.55 26.67 50.65
CA LYS A 2 14.16 26.71 50.12
C LYS A 2 13.87 25.91 48.83
N ASN A 3 13.32 24.69 48.90
CA ASN A 3 11.89 24.32 49.06
C ASN A 3 10.95 24.84 47.96
N PHE A 4 10.28 23.92 47.27
CA PHE A 4 8.83 23.81 46.95
C PHE A 4 8.69 22.69 45.89
N THR A 5 8.41 21.43 46.23
CA THR A 5 7.11 20.80 46.61
C THR A 5 6.05 20.89 45.52
N ASN A 6 5.68 19.74 44.92
CA ASN A 6 4.31 19.21 44.98
C ASN A 6 4.23 17.73 44.57
N TYR A 7 3.93 16.91 45.58
CA TYR A 7 3.38 15.55 45.50
C TYR A 7 1.87 15.62 45.24
N ARG A 8 1.31 14.66 44.51
CA ARG A 8 -0.02 14.09 44.81
C ARG A 8 -0.02 12.59 44.58
N LEU A 9 -0.35 11.85 45.63
CA LEU A 9 -0.47 10.40 45.72
C LEU A 9 -1.75 10.09 46.53
N TRP A 10 -2.33 8.91 46.25
CA TRP A 10 -3.44 8.21 46.94
C TRP A 10 -4.87 8.62 46.54
N LEU A 11 -5.84 7.70 46.36
CA LEU A 11 -6.20 6.56 47.21
C LEU A 11 -6.90 5.41 46.43
N VAL A 12 -6.57 4.16 46.81
CA VAL A 12 -7.36 2.95 46.57
C VAL A 12 -8.29 2.77 47.77
N GLY A 13 -9.58 2.53 47.53
CA GLY A 13 -10.59 2.23 48.55
C GLY A 13 -11.22 0.87 48.32
N ILE A 14 -10.94 -0.07 49.22
CA ILE A 14 -11.63 -1.36 49.38
C ILE A 14 -12.83 -1.14 50.31
N ALA A 15 -14.00 -1.64 49.95
CA ALA A 15 -15.12 -1.84 50.88
C ALA A 15 -15.79 -3.19 50.63
N LEU A 16 -15.58 -4.10 51.59
CA LEU A 16 -16.36 -5.31 51.83
C LEU A 16 -17.66 -4.91 52.57
N PHE A 17 -18.81 -5.45 52.18
CA PHE A 17 -19.94 -5.64 53.11
C PHE A 17 -20.70 -6.93 52.80
N MET A 18 -20.97 -7.68 53.88
CA MET A 18 -21.52 -9.03 53.93
C MET A 18 -23.06 -9.08 53.84
N THR A 19 -23.52 -10.09 53.09
CA THR A 19 -24.69 -10.99 53.24
C THR A 19 -25.94 -10.60 54.06
N GLY A 20 -27.10 -10.88 53.45
CA GLY A 20 -28.26 -11.49 54.13
C GLY A 20 -29.63 -11.08 53.61
N GLY A 21 -30.40 -12.02 53.04
CA GLY A 21 -31.87 -11.88 52.93
C GLY A 21 -32.52 -12.56 51.72
N LEU A 22 -32.83 -13.86 51.83
CA LEU A 22 -33.79 -14.58 50.99
C LEU A 22 -35.21 -14.08 51.27
N CYS A 23 -35.96 -13.73 50.21
CA CYS A 23 -37.42 -13.80 50.17
C CYS A 23 -37.85 -14.26 48.78
N ALA A 24 -38.62 -15.34 48.74
CA ALA A 24 -39.21 -15.93 47.55
C ALA A 24 -40.53 -15.24 47.18
N GLY A 25 -40.79 -15.13 45.87
CA GLY A 25 -42.14 -15.14 45.28
C GLY A 25 -42.70 -13.81 44.81
N CYS A 26 -42.64 -13.55 43.50
CA CYS A 26 -43.82 -13.62 42.64
C CYS A 26 -43.41 -13.60 41.16
N SER A 27 -44.04 -14.49 40.42
CA SER A 27 -43.99 -14.65 38.97
C SER A 27 -44.38 -13.38 38.22
N GLY A 28 -43.51 -12.93 37.34
CA GLY A 28 -43.83 -12.06 36.22
C GLY A 28 -42.93 -12.48 35.08
N ALA A 29 -43.48 -13.25 34.13
CA ALA A 29 -42.87 -13.37 32.82
C ALA A 29 -42.91 -11.96 32.23
N ASP A 30 -41.74 -11.41 31.93
CA ASP A 30 -41.63 -10.18 31.16
C ASP A 30 -40.89 -10.47 29.87
N ASP A 31 -41.50 -9.94 28.82
CA ASP A 31 -41.39 -10.36 27.44
C ASP A 31 -40.05 -9.96 26.82
N GLY A 32 -39.67 -10.71 25.79
CA GLY A 32 -38.41 -10.56 25.08
C GLY A 32 -38.14 -9.12 24.64
N GLN A 33 -37.06 -8.55 25.20
CA GLN A 33 -36.49 -7.30 24.74
C GLN A 33 -35.70 -7.57 23.45
N SER A 34 -36.35 -7.46 22.29
CA SER A 34 -35.65 -7.34 21.01
C SER A 34 -34.98 -5.96 20.99
N GLY A 35 -33.67 -5.90 21.20
CA GLY A 35 -32.90 -4.68 20.97
C GLY A 35 -33.09 -4.24 19.51
N ALA A 36 -33.46 -2.99 19.31
CA ALA A 36 -33.56 -2.42 17.96
C ALA A 36 -32.20 -2.57 17.25
N GLU A 37 -32.20 -2.98 15.98
CA GLU A 37 -30.97 -3.10 15.22
C GLU A 37 -30.32 -1.71 15.02
N PRO A 38 -28.99 -1.62 15.11
CA PRO A 38 -28.29 -0.36 14.90
C PRO A 38 -28.49 0.15 13.46
N GLU A 39 -28.88 1.42 13.32
CA GLU A 39 -29.02 2.10 12.05
C GLU A 39 -27.72 2.82 11.64
N GLY A 40 -27.54 3.08 10.35
CA GLY A 40 -26.41 3.85 9.81
C GLY A 40 -25.54 3.11 8.79
N LYS A 41 -24.46 3.77 8.36
CA LYS A 41 -23.51 3.22 7.37
C LYS A 41 -22.62 2.16 8.04
N LEU A 42 -22.36 1.06 7.33
CA LEU A 42 -21.39 0.05 7.75
C LEU A 42 -19.97 0.55 7.45
N ARG A 43 -19.06 0.40 8.41
CA ARG A 43 -17.67 0.86 8.29
C ARG A 43 -16.72 -0.13 8.96
N LEU A 44 -15.62 -0.41 8.30
CA LEU A 44 -14.49 -1.15 8.85
C LEU A 44 -13.41 -0.14 9.24
N GLU A 45 -13.00 -0.16 10.51
CA GLU A 45 -11.79 0.50 11.00
C GLU A 45 -10.70 -0.54 11.23
N MET A 46 -9.45 -0.13 11.02
CA MET A 46 -8.28 -0.97 11.19
C MET A 46 -7.29 -0.21 12.09
N SER A 47 -6.66 -0.90 13.04
CA SER A 47 -5.66 -0.27 13.91
C SER A 47 -4.43 0.21 13.14
N ALA A 48 -4.16 -0.39 11.97
CA ALA A 48 -3.14 0.05 11.03
C ALA A 48 -3.49 -0.46 9.62
N ASN A 49 -3.11 0.31 8.61
CA ASN A 49 -3.06 -0.11 7.19
C ASN A 49 -1.64 -0.55 6.75
N TYR A 50 -0.65 -0.47 7.66
CA TYR A 50 0.73 -0.92 7.48
C TYR A 50 1.21 -1.58 8.80
N ALA A 51 1.67 -2.83 8.77
CA ALA A 51 2.04 -3.58 9.99
C ALA A 51 3.17 -4.60 9.75
N LYS A 52 3.93 -4.98 10.78
CA LYS A 52 4.97 -6.00 10.62
C LYS A 52 4.34 -7.39 10.51
N VAL A 53 4.99 -8.31 9.81
CA VAL A 53 4.65 -9.74 9.88
C VAL A 53 4.78 -10.19 11.33
N GLY A 54 3.74 -10.84 11.85
CA GLY A 54 3.62 -11.21 13.27
C GLY A 54 2.93 -10.16 14.17
N ASP A 55 2.81 -8.90 13.74
CA ASP A 55 2.02 -7.89 14.44
C ASP A 55 0.52 -8.19 14.29
N THR A 56 -0.25 -7.80 15.32
CA THR A 56 -1.71 -7.90 15.29
C THR A 56 -2.30 -6.62 14.70
N VAL A 57 -3.04 -6.74 13.60
CA VAL A 57 -3.95 -5.69 13.13
C VAL A 57 -5.34 -5.99 13.69
N ASN A 58 -5.90 -5.02 14.41
CA ASN A 58 -7.22 -5.12 15.00
C ASN A 58 -8.25 -4.45 14.09
N PHE A 59 -9.35 -5.15 13.87
CA PHE A 59 -10.47 -4.69 13.09
C PHE A 59 -11.65 -4.37 14.00
N THR A 60 -12.27 -3.21 13.78
CA THR A 60 -13.50 -2.81 14.44
C THR A 60 -14.55 -2.48 13.39
N VAL A 61 -15.74 -3.09 13.51
CA VAL A 61 -16.84 -2.89 12.58
C VAL A 61 -17.90 -2.04 13.24
N TYR A 62 -18.27 -0.93 12.60
CA TYR A 62 -19.31 -0.03 13.08
C TYR A 62 -20.52 -0.03 12.16
N LYS A 63 -21.71 0.03 12.76
CA LYS A 63 -22.98 0.35 12.10
C LYS A 63 -23.50 1.65 12.67
N GLY A 64 -23.36 2.73 11.89
CA GLY A 64 -23.47 4.08 12.46
C GLY A 64 -22.36 4.29 13.50
N ASP A 65 -22.75 4.64 14.73
CA ASP A 65 -21.83 4.85 15.86
C ASP A 65 -21.73 3.63 16.80
N VAL A 66 -22.40 2.53 16.46
CA VAL A 66 -22.43 1.31 17.30
C VAL A 66 -21.37 0.34 16.82
N ASP A 67 -20.48 -0.08 17.73
CA ASP A 67 -19.55 -1.19 17.50
C ASP A 67 -20.33 -2.50 17.41
N VAL A 68 -20.32 -3.11 16.23
CA VAL A 68 -20.98 -4.38 15.91
C VAL A 68 -19.97 -5.49 15.61
N THR A 69 -18.69 -5.32 15.99
CA THR A 69 -17.60 -6.26 15.66
C THR A 69 -17.91 -7.71 16.03
N ALA A 70 -18.50 -7.92 17.21
CA ALA A 70 -18.85 -9.27 17.69
C ALA A 70 -19.93 -9.98 16.84
N ASN A 71 -20.73 -9.21 16.09
CA ASN A 71 -21.84 -9.70 15.26
C ASN A 71 -21.53 -9.59 13.75
N ALA A 72 -20.38 -9.03 13.39
CA ALA A 72 -19.97 -8.85 12.00
C ALA A 72 -19.01 -9.97 11.55
N ILE A 73 -18.96 -10.21 10.25
CA ILE A 73 -18.00 -11.09 9.61
C ILE A 73 -16.95 -10.24 8.92
N ILE A 74 -15.68 -10.45 9.24
CA ILE A 74 -14.56 -9.89 8.49
C ILE A 74 -14.15 -10.90 7.44
N ARG A 75 -14.02 -10.47 6.19
CA ARG A 75 -13.54 -11.29 5.06
C ARG A 75 -12.24 -10.74 4.51
N MET A 76 -11.34 -11.67 4.17
CA MET A 76 -10.16 -11.37 3.39
C MET A 76 -10.42 -11.73 1.93
N LYS A 77 -10.03 -10.85 0.99
CA LYS A 77 -10.23 -11.08 -0.45
C LYS A 77 -9.55 -12.37 -0.87
N GLY A 78 -10.30 -13.26 -1.53
CA GLY A 78 -9.81 -14.57 -2.00
C GLY A 78 -9.94 -15.69 -0.98
N ASP A 79 -10.21 -15.41 0.30
CA ASP A 79 -10.50 -16.41 1.32
C ASP A 79 -12.02 -16.57 1.52
N LYS A 80 -12.47 -17.82 1.65
CA LYS A 80 -13.87 -18.16 1.93
C LYS A 80 -14.17 -18.22 3.42
N THR A 81 -13.14 -18.30 4.25
CA THR A 81 -13.24 -18.41 5.71
C THR A 81 -13.33 -17.02 6.34
N PRO A 82 -14.22 -16.80 7.32
CA PRO A 82 -14.18 -15.60 8.15
C PRO A 82 -12.80 -15.37 8.77
N CYS A 83 -12.31 -14.14 8.67
CA CYS A 83 -11.08 -13.71 9.29
C CYS A 83 -11.33 -13.33 10.77
N SER A 84 -10.36 -13.60 11.64
CA SER A 84 -10.36 -13.11 13.02
C SER A 84 -10.32 -11.57 13.05
N PRO A 85 -11.05 -10.92 13.98
CA PRO A 85 -10.92 -9.47 14.22
C PRO A 85 -9.51 -9.05 14.66
N ASN A 86 -8.71 -9.99 15.16
CA ASN A 86 -7.31 -9.81 15.50
C ASN A 86 -6.48 -10.61 14.49
N TYR A 87 -6.14 -10.01 13.37
CA TYR A 87 -5.43 -10.69 12.29
C TYR A 87 -3.92 -10.53 12.45
N LYS A 88 -3.20 -11.63 12.23
CA LYS A 88 -1.74 -11.66 12.13
C LYS A 88 -1.37 -12.26 10.78
N ALA A 89 -0.57 -11.53 10.02
CA ALA A 89 0.03 -12.10 8.83
C ALA A 89 1.24 -12.97 9.20
N ASP A 90 1.35 -14.09 8.51
CA ASP A 90 2.48 -15.03 8.55
C ASP A 90 3.56 -14.71 7.50
N ARG A 91 3.20 -13.92 6.50
CA ARG A 91 4.08 -13.49 5.39
C ARG A 91 3.76 -12.07 4.96
N ALA A 92 4.73 -11.43 4.32
CA ALA A 92 4.59 -10.08 3.81
C ALA A 92 3.54 -9.97 2.67
N GLY A 93 3.28 -8.73 2.27
CA GLY A 93 2.42 -8.35 1.15
C GLY A 93 1.09 -7.72 1.56
N THR A 94 0.35 -7.24 0.57
CA THR A 94 -0.96 -6.62 0.76
C THR A 94 -2.03 -7.68 0.99
N ARG A 95 -2.93 -7.41 1.94
CA ARG A 95 -4.17 -8.17 2.16
C ARG A 95 -5.34 -7.19 2.14
N TYR A 96 -6.46 -7.61 1.57
CA TYR A 96 -7.64 -6.76 1.41
C TYR A 96 -8.77 -7.27 2.29
N PHE A 97 -9.34 -6.41 3.13
CA PHE A 97 -10.36 -6.77 4.12
C PHE A 97 -11.68 -6.03 3.90
N ALA A 98 -12.79 -6.72 4.11
CA ALA A 98 -14.13 -6.13 4.12
C ALA A 98 -14.92 -6.66 5.32
N ALA A 99 -15.84 -5.86 5.84
CA ALA A 99 -16.79 -6.27 6.87
C ALA A 99 -18.16 -6.56 6.27
N ILE A 100 -18.86 -7.54 6.82
CA ILE A 100 -20.23 -7.91 6.48
C ILE A 100 -21.07 -7.91 7.77
N TYR A 101 -22.21 -7.23 7.74
CA TYR A 101 -23.17 -7.19 8.84
C TYR A 101 -24.59 -7.08 8.26
N ASN A 102 -25.49 -7.99 8.64
CA ASN A 102 -26.89 -8.05 8.20
C ASN A 102 -27.06 -7.75 6.70
N GLU A 103 -26.45 -8.60 5.87
CA GLU A 103 -26.46 -8.56 4.39
C GLU A 103 -25.76 -7.35 3.75
N SER A 104 -25.35 -6.34 4.53
CA SER A 104 -24.54 -5.22 4.05
C SER A 104 -23.05 -5.56 4.08
N SER A 105 -22.28 -5.05 3.12
CA SER A 105 -20.81 -5.20 3.07
C SER A 105 -20.09 -3.88 2.83
N THR A 106 -18.91 -3.71 3.42
CA THR A 106 -17.99 -2.62 3.03
C THR A 106 -17.23 -2.96 1.75
N SER A 107 -16.65 -1.95 1.10
CA SER A 107 -15.58 -2.16 0.12
C SER A 107 -14.36 -2.82 0.79
N TYR A 108 -13.54 -3.48 -0.02
CA TYR A 108 -12.26 -4.01 0.42
C TYR A 108 -11.25 -2.88 0.68
N GLN A 109 -10.64 -2.88 1.87
CA GLN A 109 -9.58 -1.95 2.27
C GLN A 109 -8.25 -2.69 2.43
N PRO A 110 -7.11 -2.11 1.98
CA PRO A 110 -5.81 -2.78 2.06
C PRO A 110 -5.14 -2.64 3.43
N VAL A 111 -4.48 -3.70 3.88
CA VAL A 111 -3.46 -3.69 4.93
C VAL A 111 -2.18 -4.29 4.34
N ARG A 112 -1.05 -3.59 4.45
CA ARG A 112 0.25 -4.05 3.97
C ARG A 112 1.06 -4.63 5.13
N PHE A 113 1.52 -5.87 4.98
CA PHE A 113 2.39 -6.53 5.95
C PHE A 113 3.83 -6.58 5.44
N TYR A 114 4.81 -6.23 6.28
CA TYR A 114 6.23 -6.23 5.92
C TYR A 114 7.09 -6.97 6.94
N VAL A 115 8.23 -7.52 6.52
CA VAL A 115 9.23 -8.06 7.45
C VAL A 115 10.12 -6.89 7.90
N PRO A 116 10.22 -6.59 9.21
CA PRO A 116 11.03 -5.47 9.69
C PRO A 116 12.52 -5.74 9.49
N TYR A 117 13.29 -4.66 9.65
CA TYR A 117 14.76 -4.63 9.67
C TYR A 117 15.43 -5.87 10.28
N ARG A 118 16.40 -6.43 9.55
CA ARG A 118 17.37 -7.42 10.03
C ARG A 118 18.77 -6.91 9.68
N ASP A 119 19.73 -7.13 10.58
CA ASP A 119 21.15 -6.84 10.32
C ASP A 119 21.71 -7.71 9.17
N GLU A 120 21.00 -8.79 8.83
CA GLU A 120 21.33 -9.74 7.76
C GLU A 120 20.03 -10.11 7.00
N GLY A 121 20.08 -10.09 5.67
CA GLY A 121 18.96 -10.46 4.79
C GLY A 121 18.91 -9.64 3.50
N GLU A 122 18.36 -10.23 2.44
CA GLU A 122 18.15 -9.54 1.16
C GLU A 122 16.95 -8.61 1.26
N PHE A 123 17.05 -7.43 0.66
CA PHE A 123 15.90 -6.53 0.56
C PHE A 123 14.81 -7.16 -0.30
N PHE A 124 13.56 -7.00 0.14
CA PHE A 124 12.43 -7.45 -0.65
C PHE A 124 12.37 -6.63 -1.95
N LYS A 125 12.55 -7.32 -3.08
CA LYS A 125 12.47 -6.69 -4.40
C LYS A 125 11.01 -6.41 -4.76
N LYS A 126 10.71 -5.14 -5.03
CA LYS A 126 9.47 -4.65 -5.62
C LYS A 126 9.77 -3.96 -6.95
N SER A 127 9.34 -4.57 -8.05
CA SER A 127 9.54 -4.04 -9.39
C SER A 127 8.52 -2.95 -9.74
N LEU A 128 9.00 -1.86 -10.33
CA LEU A 128 8.16 -0.86 -10.97
C LEU A 128 7.61 -1.44 -12.28
N VAL A 129 6.32 -1.25 -12.53
CA VAL A 129 5.67 -1.64 -13.78
C VAL A 129 5.00 -0.42 -14.40
N LEU A 130 5.58 0.11 -15.48
CA LEU A 130 4.90 1.12 -16.30
C LEU A 130 3.85 0.43 -17.19
N LYS A 131 2.58 0.56 -16.85
CA LYS A 131 1.43 0.09 -17.65
C LYS A 131 1.02 1.18 -18.64
N PHE A 132 1.52 1.13 -19.87
CA PHE A 132 1.10 2.02 -20.95
C PHE A 132 -0.32 1.68 -21.40
N THR A 133 -1.21 2.67 -21.33
CA THR A 133 -2.65 2.48 -21.47
C THR A 133 -3.34 3.71 -22.06
N GLY A 134 -4.63 3.57 -22.37
CA GLY A 134 -5.50 4.68 -22.73
C GLY A 134 -6.96 4.34 -22.43
N ALA A 135 -7.75 5.34 -22.06
CA ALA A 135 -9.18 5.21 -21.82
C ALA A 135 -9.93 4.75 -23.08
N TRP A 136 -9.39 5.03 -24.27
CA TRP A 136 -9.93 4.58 -25.56
C TRP A 136 -9.59 3.11 -25.89
N CYS A 137 -8.70 2.47 -25.14
CA CYS A 137 -8.16 1.15 -25.46
C CYS A 137 -9.00 0.02 -24.83
N SER A 138 -9.76 -0.70 -25.65
CA SER A 138 -10.63 -1.79 -25.19
C SER A 138 -9.88 -3.03 -24.68
N ALA A 139 -8.62 -3.22 -25.08
CA ALA A 139 -7.78 -4.33 -24.63
C ALA A 139 -7.07 -4.04 -23.29
N CYS A 140 -6.98 -2.78 -22.88
CA CYS A 140 -6.23 -2.34 -21.71
C CYS A 140 -6.75 -2.89 -20.36
N PRO A 141 -8.08 -3.03 -20.15
CA PRO A 141 -8.60 -3.67 -18.95
C PRO A 141 -8.12 -5.12 -18.76
N LEU A 142 -7.76 -5.83 -19.83
CA LEU A 142 -7.24 -7.19 -19.74
C LEU A 142 -5.84 -7.23 -19.11
N MET A 143 -4.96 -6.29 -19.45
CA MET A 143 -3.63 -6.19 -18.81
C MET A 143 -3.77 -5.82 -17.34
N TYR A 144 -4.70 -4.91 -17.00
CA TYR A 144 -5.01 -4.57 -15.61
C TYR A 144 -5.43 -5.82 -14.82
N LYS A 145 -6.25 -6.70 -15.42
CA LYS A 145 -6.62 -7.99 -14.80
C LYS A 145 -5.40 -8.88 -14.56
N TYR A 146 -4.51 -9.05 -15.55
CA TYR A 146 -3.32 -9.89 -15.40
C TYR A 146 -2.36 -9.38 -14.33
N LEU A 147 -2.12 -8.07 -14.26
CA LEU A 147 -1.32 -7.46 -13.19
C LEU A 147 -1.99 -7.62 -11.81
N GLY A 148 -3.32 -7.53 -11.76
CA GLY A 148 -4.09 -7.82 -10.54
C GLY A 148 -3.98 -9.28 -10.08
N GLU A 149 -3.91 -10.24 -11.01
CA GLU A 149 -3.65 -11.65 -10.71
C GLU A 149 -2.22 -11.84 -10.17
N ILE A 150 -1.23 -11.19 -10.76
CA ILE A 150 0.16 -11.18 -10.26
C ILE A 150 0.23 -10.63 -8.84
N GLU A 151 -0.44 -9.52 -8.52
CA GLU A 151 -0.45 -8.97 -7.15
C GLU A 151 -1.17 -9.92 -6.16
N VAL A 152 -2.13 -10.72 -6.60
CA VAL A 152 -2.76 -11.73 -5.72
C VAL A 152 -1.81 -12.90 -5.46
N GLU A 153 -1.10 -13.38 -6.47
CA GLU A 153 -0.19 -14.53 -6.38
C GLU A 153 1.14 -14.18 -5.71
N ARG A 154 1.64 -12.97 -5.96
CA ARG A 154 2.95 -12.45 -5.55
C ARG A 154 2.80 -11.06 -4.91
N PRO A 155 2.11 -10.98 -3.75
CA PRO A 155 1.66 -9.71 -3.18
C PRO A 155 2.83 -8.81 -2.80
N GLY A 156 2.75 -7.55 -3.22
CA GLY A 156 3.76 -6.52 -2.97
C GLY A 156 4.96 -6.58 -3.91
N ARG A 157 5.07 -7.54 -4.84
CA ARG A 157 6.20 -7.65 -5.78
C ARG A 157 6.19 -6.62 -6.89
N THR A 158 5.06 -5.95 -7.12
CA THR A 158 4.92 -4.94 -8.16
C THR A 158 4.40 -3.63 -7.61
N ALA A 159 4.90 -2.52 -8.17
CA ALA A 159 4.34 -1.19 -8.05
C ALA A 159 3.88 -0.76 -9.44
N VAL A 160 2.59 -0.91 -9.73
CA VAL A 160 2.04 -0.59 -11.06
C VAL A 160 1.79 0.92 -11.16
N MET A 161 2.28 1.53 -12.23
CA MET A 161 2.06 2.92 -12.61
C MET A 161 1.39 2.94 -13.98
N ALA A 162 0.14 3.39 -14.05
CA ALA A 162 -0.61 3.49 -15.29
C ALA A 162 -0.24 4.78 -16.03
N VAL A 163 0.48 4.64 -17.14
CA VAL A 163 0.88 5.73 -18.03
C VAL A 163 -0.18 5.86 -19.11
N HIS A 164 -1.12 6.78 -18.90
CA HIS A 164 -2.15 7.12 -19.87
C HIS A 164 -1.59 7.99 -21.00
N SER A 165 -1.95 7.72 -22.25
CA SER A 165 -1.54 8.52 -23.41
C SER A 165 -2.71 8.73 -24.40
N GLY A 166 -2.75 9.93 -24.98
CA GLY A 166 -3.80 10.33 -25.93
C GLY A 166 -5.21 10.44 -25.33
N ASP A 167 -5.35 10.67 -24.02
CA ASP A 167 -6.64 10.81 -23.35
C ASP A 167 -6.63 11.84 -22.19
N VAL A 168 -7.74 11.92 -21.48
CA VAL A 168 -7.98 12.89 -20.37
C VAL A 168 -7.12 12.65 -19.12
N PHE A 169 -6.45 11.51 -19.01
CA PHE A 169 -5.61 11.13 -17.88
C PHE A 169 -4.12 11.18 -18.19
N ALA A 170 -3.75 11.56 -19.43
CA ALA A 170 -2.36 11.73 -19.80
C ALA A 170 -1.70 12.82 -18.94
N SER A 171 -0.52 12.50 -18.42
CA SER A 171 0.38 13.45 -17.76
C SER A 171 1.24 14.19 -18.78
N ASP A 172 1.96 15.22 -18.34
CA ASP A 172 2.90 15.99 -19.15
C ASP A 172 4.06 15.15 -19.71
N VAL A 173 4.44 14.07 -19.02
CA VAL A 173 5.52 13.15 -19.40
C VAL A 173 5.05 11.92 -20.18
N SER A 174 3.74 11.73 -20.36
CA SER A 174 3.19 10.50 -20.93
C SER A 174 3.72 10.20 -22.33
N GLU A 175 3.78 11.20 -23.20
CA GLU A 175 4.28 11.02 -24.58
C GLU A 175 5.80 10.80 -24.63
N GLU A 176 6.55 11.39 -23.68
CA GLU A 176 7.99 11.17 -23.57
C GLU A 176 8.29 9.72 -23.18
N LEU A 177 7.56 9.19 -22.19
CA LEU A 177 7.68 7.78 -21.80
C LEU A 177 7.30 6.84 -22.94
N VAL A 178 6.25 7.13 -23.71
CA VAL A 178 5.88 6.34 -24.89
C VAL A 178 7.03 6.32 -25.91
N GLN A 179 7.73 7.43 -26.10
CA GLN A 179 8.88 7.53 -27.01
C GLN A 179 10.11 6.79 -26.47
N ASP A 180 10.46 6.98 -25.20
CA ASP A 180 11.63 6.37 -24.56
C ASP A 180 11.61 4.85 -24.67
N TYR A 181 10.45 4.24 -24.43
CA TYR A 181 10.27 2.80 -24.49
C TYR A 181 9.72 2.31 -25.83
N GLN A 182 9.67 3.18 -26.84
CA GLN A 182 9.26 2.86 -28.21
C GLN A 182 7.91 2.13 -28.29
N ILE A 183 6.95 2.56 -27.46
CA ILE A 183 5.66 1.91 -27.35
C ILE A 183 4.80 2.26 -28.57
N THR A 184 4.46 1.25 -29.36
CA THR A 184 3.72 1.41 -30.63
C THR A 184 2.27 0.93 -30.56
N SER A 185 1.86 0.31 -29.44
CA SER A 185 0.50 -0.17 -29.23
C SER A 185 0.17 -0.29 -27.74
N PHE A 186 -1.12 -0.18 -27.40
CA PHE A 186 -1.60 -0.35 -26.02
C PHE A 186 -2.54 -1.58 -25.89
N PRO A 187 -2.52 -2.26 -24.72
CA PRO A 187 -1.65 -1.98 -23.58
C PRO A 187 -0.24 -2.57 -23.78
N HIS A 188 0.73 -1.98 -23.07
CA HIS A 188 2.10 -2.49 -22.97
C HIS A 188 2.60 -2.32 -21.54
N ALA A 189 3.45 -3.22 -21.06
CA ALA A 189 4.08 -3.08 -19.74
C ALA A 189 5.60 -3.00 -19.88
N VAL A 190 6.24 -2.12 -19.10
CA VAL A 190 7.70 -2.07 -18.97
C VAL A 190 8.07 -2.29 -17.50
N PHE A 191 8.79 -3.36 -17.24
CA PHE A 191 9.29 -3.73 -15.92
C PHE A 191 10.66 -3.11 -15.69
N ASP A 192 10.80 -2.38 -14.58
CA ASP A 192 12.07 -1.83 -14.08
C ASP A 192 12.90 -1.05 -15.12
N TYR A 193 12.23 -0.44 -16.10
CA TYR A 193 12.83 0.27 -17.25
C TYR A 193 13.67 -0.63 -18.18
N LYS A 194 13.55 -1.94 -18.04
CA LYS A 194 14.39 -2.94 -18.71
C LYS A 194 13.58 -3.80 -19.68
N THR A 195 12.54 -4.47 -19.17
CA THR A 195 11.84 -5.51 -19.94
C THR A 195 10.48 -5.02 -20.40
N SER A 196 10.30 -4.92 -21.72
CA SER A 196 9.05 -4.52 -22.36
C SER A 196 8.25 -5.75 -22.78
N VAL A 197 6.99 -5.85 -22.35
CA VAL A 197 6.10 -6.99 -22.63
C VAL A 197 4.72 -6.56 -23.08
N SER A 198 4.15 -7.41 -23.93
CA SER A 198 2.82 -7.22 -24.50
C SER A 198 1.71 -7.66 -23.53
N ASN A 199 0.46 -7.58 -23.99
CA ASN A 199 -0.72 -7.98 -23.21
C ASN A 199 -0.87 -9.51 -23.08
N ASN A 200 0.07 -10.15 -22.41
CA ASN A 200 0.13 -11.60 -22.26
C ASN A 200 0.48 -11.97 -20.82
N ALA A 201 -0.41 -12.73 -20.15
CA ALA A 201 -0.22 -13.13 -18.76
C ALA A 201 1.10 -13.90 -18.51
N ALA A 202 1.48 -14.81 -19.41
CA ALA A 202 2.70 -15.60 -19.23
C ALA A 202 3.96 -14.73 -19.38
N GLU A 203 3.97 -13.80 -20.34
CA GLU A 203 5.08 -12.85 -20.54
C GLU A 203 5.20 -11.89 -19.35
N LEU A 204 4.09 -11.36 -18.83
CA LEU A 204 4.07 -10.53 -17.63
C LEU A 204 4.62 -11.30 -16.41
N ASN A 205 4.26 -12.58 -16.26
CA ASN A 205 4.75 -13.39 -15.17
C ASN A 205 6.25 -13.65 -15.28
N ALA A 206 6.73 -14.01 -16.48
CA ALA A 206 8.13 -14.27 -16.78
C ALA A 206 8.99 -13.00 -16.60
N ALA A 207 8.54 -11.85 -17.09
CA ALA A 207 9.25 -10.58 -16.90
C ALA A 207 9.46 -10.26 -15.41
N LEU A 208 8.44 -10.50 -14.57
CA LEU A 208 8.61 -10.34 -13.12
C LEU A 208 9.60 -11.38 -12.56
N ASP A 209 9.50 -12.65 -12.95
CA ASP A 209 10.43 -13.69 -12.48
C ASP A 209 11.88 -13.35 -12.83
N ASP A 210 12.12 -12.85 -14.04
CA ASP A 210 13.44 -12.41 -14.49
C ASP A 210 13.96 -11.23 -13.66
N MET A 211 13.10 -10.22 -13.37
CA MET A 211 13.51 -9.09 -12.51
C MET A 211 13.83 -9.54 -11.08
N LEU A 212 13.08 -10.49 -10.52
CA LEU A 212 13.31 -11.00 -9.18
C LEU A 212 14.59 -11.87 -9.11
N ALA A 213 14.88 -12.63 -10.16
CA ALA A 213 16.03 -13.55 -10.19
C ALA A 213 17.34 -12.86 -10.58
N GLU A 214 17.30 -11.93 -11.54
CA GLU A 214 18.50 -11.33 -12.13
C GLU A 214 18.84 -9.95 -11.58
N GLU A 215 17.85 -9.23 -11.01
CA GLU A 215 18.01 -7.86 -10.51
C GLU A 215 17.56 -7.73 -9.03
N PRO A 216 18.19 -8.49 -8.10
CA PRO A 216 17.84 -8.41 -6.68
C PRO A 216 18.03 -6.99 -6.15
N ALA A 217 17.23 -6.63 -5.15
CA ALA A 217 17.30 -5.30 -4.56
C ALA A 217 18.62 -5.10 -3.81
N ILE A 218 19.45 -4.18 -4.30
CA ILE A 218 20.71 -3.77 -3.67
C ILE A 218 20.48 -2.65 -2.64
N CYS A 219 19.26 -2.13 -2.55
CA CYS A 219 18.88 -1.17 -1.53
C CYS A 219 17.43 -1.36 -1.07
N GLY A 220 17.19 -1.01 0.18
CA GLY A 220 15.86 -0.88 0.77
C GLY A 220 15.45 0.59 0.80
N ILE A 221 14.14 0.84 0.68
CA ILE A 221 13.58 2.18 0.69
C ILE A 221 12.41 2.22 1.68
N ALA A 222 12.56 3.00 2.75
CA ALA A 222 11.52 3.31 3.72
C ALA A 222 11.02 4.74 3.50
N LEU A 223 9.71 4.96 3.56
CA LEU A 223 9.08 6.25 3.24
C LEU A 223 8.27 6.79 4.41
N ARG A 224 8.25 8.11 4.52
CA ARG A 224 7.25 8.86 5.27
C ARG A 224 6.78 10.05 4.45
N SER A 225 5.48 10.30 4.44
CA SER A 225 4.88 11.40 3.70
C SER A 225 3.85 12.13 4.55
N ALA A 226 3.76 13.44 4.34
CA ALA A 226 2.73 14.28 4.94
C ALA A 226 2.40 15.43 3.99
N VAL A 227 1.14 15.88 4.01
CA VAL A 227 0.71 17.09 3.31
C VAL A 227 0.31 18.14 4.35
N GLU A 228 1.03 19.25 4.36
CA GLU A 228 0.76 20.40 5.23
C GLU A 228 0.59 21.65 4.36
N ASP A 229 -0.49 22.40 4.59
CA ASP A 229 -0.79 23.65 3.86
C ASP A 229 -0.72 23.56 2.31
N GLY A 230 -1.05 22.40 1.75
CA GLY A 230 -1.04 22.16 0.30
C GLY A 230 0.32 21.77 -0.27
N GLU A 231 1.33 21.57 0.58
CA GLU A 231 2.66 21.10 0.21
C GLU A 231 2.89 19.70 0.76
N ALA A 232 3.36 18.78 -0.10
CA ALA A 232 3.76 17.44 0.29
C ALA A 232 5.26 17.40 0.61
N ALA A 233 5.61 16.76 1.72
CA ALA A 233 6.99 16.38 2.05
C ALA A 233 7.09 14.86 2.10
N VAL A 234 7.93 14.28 1.23
CA VAL A 234 8.18 12.84 1.15
C VAL A 234 9.63 12.58 1.53
N LYS A 235 9.83 11.95 2.69
CA LYS A 235 11.14 11.56 3.20
C LYS A 235 11.39 10.11 2.89
N ALA A 236 12.46 9.86 2.13
CA ALA A 236 12.95 8.52 1.85
C ALA A 236 14.21 8.26 2.70
N ARG A 237 14.21 7.17 3.45
CA ARG A 237 15.42 6.56 3.99
C ARG A 237 15.84 5.42 3.08
N ILE A 238 17.08 5.45 2.64
CA ILE A 238 17.65 4.47 1.73
C ILE A 238 18.77 3.76 2.48
N ARG A 239 18.72 2.44 2.48
CA ARG A 239 19.80 1.61 3.01
C ARG A 239 20.39 0.76 1.91
N VAL A 240 21.70 0.82 1.76
CA VAL A 240 22.45 0.23 0.66
C VAL A 240 23.10 -1.07 1.12
N ALA A 241 22.82 -2.18 0.43
CA ALA A 241 23.42 -3.49 0.69
C ALA A 241 24.66 -3.74 -0.18
N GLN A 242 24.72 -3.14 -1.37
CA GLN A 242 25.84 -3.27 -2.30
C GLN A 242 26.20 -1.89 -2.85
N GLU A 243 27.50 -1.60 -2.91
CA GLU A 243 28.01 -0.36 -3.48
C GLU A 243 27.56 -0.19 -4.93
N ASP A 244 26.97 0.97 -5.24
CA ASP A 244 26.55 1.32 -6.60
C ASP A 244 26.35 2.85 -6.71
N ARG A 245 26.28 3.36 -7.95
CA ARG A 245 25.85 4.73 -8.23
C ARG A 245 24.34 4.76 -8.40
N LEU A 246 23.68 5.41 -7.46
CA LEU A 246 22.23 5.44 -7.38
C LEU A 246 21.66 6.76 -7.89
N ARG A 247 20.48 6.68 -8.50
CA ARG A 247 19.56 7.79 -8.67
C ARG A 247 18.27 7.52 -7.91
N LEU A 248 17.58 8.56 -7.48
CA LEU A 248 16.26 8.43 -6.86
C LEU A 248 15.21 9.15 -7.69
N CYS A 249 14.13 8.46 -8.01
CA CYS A 249 12.96 9.06 -8.63
C CYS A 249 11.78 9.06 -7.65
N CYS A 250 10.97 10.11 -7.73
CA CYS A 250 9.73 10.24 -6.97
C CYS A 250 8.59 10.53 -7.95
N ALA A 251 7.49 9.79 -7.84
CA ALA A 251 6.32 9.90 -8.69
C ALA A 251 5.03 9.81 -7.88
N VAL A 252 3.96 10.43 -8.37
CA VAL A 252 2.63 10.34 -7.76
C VAL A 252 1.68 9.66 -8.71
N VAL A 253 0.97 8.65 -8.21
CA VAL A 253 -0.15 8.01 -8.88
C VAL A 253 -1.46 8.28 -8.14
N GLU A 254 -2.59 8.27 -8.85
CA GLU A 254 -3.91 8.44 -8.25
C GLU A 254 -4.88 7.33 -8.66
N ASP A 255 -5.63 6.85 -7.66
CA ASP A 255 -6.65 5.83 -7.81
C ASP A 255 -8.06 6.43 -7.97
N GLY A 256 -8.93 5.70 -8.66
CA GLY A 256 -10.37 6.02 -8.72
C GLY A 256 -10.70 7.27 -9.52
N LEU A 257 -9.87 7.61 -10.52
CA LEU A 257 -10.21 8.64 -11.50
C LEU A 257 -11.36 8.14 -12.38
N ARG A 258 -12.36 8.99 -12.63
CA ARG A 258 -13.60 8.60 -13.31
C ARG A 258 -13.68 9.17 -14.73
N TYR A 259 -13.97 8.31 -15.70
CA TYR A 259 -14.32 8.71 -17.07
C TYR A 259 -15.31 7.72 -17.71
N ASP A 260 -16.52 8.20 -18.02
CA ASP A 260 -17.62 7.36 -18.52
C ASP A 260 -17.49 7.00 -20.01
N GLY A 261 -16.65 7.72 -20.76
CA GLY A 261 -16.51 7.57 -22.21
C GLY A 261 -15.45 6.56 -22.67
N GLY A 262 -14.95 5.70 -21.77
CA GLY A 262 -13.80 4.84 -22.03
C GLY A 262 -13.97 3.40 -21.57
N SER A 263 -12.93 2.60 -21.85
CA SER A 263 -12.76 1.22 -21.37
C SER A 263 -12.01 1.25 -20.04
N SER A 264 -12.76 1.38 -18.94
CA SER A 264 -12.22 1.49 -17.58
C SER A 264 -11.63 0.19 -17.04
N ASP A 265 -10.69 0.30 -16.11
CA ASP A 265 -9.98 -0.82 -15.49
C ASP A 265 -10.93 -1.80 -14.78
N ASP A 266 -11.98 -1.30 -14.12
CA ASP A 266 -12.94 -2.11 -13.36
C ASP A 266 -14.29 -2.32 -14.06
N GLY A 267 -14.45 -1.82 -15.28
CA GLY A 267 -15.74 -1.81 -16.00
C GLY A 267 -16.82 -0.89 -15.39
N LEU A 268 -16.48 -0.07 -14.41
CA LEU A 268 -17.37 0.87 -13.70
C LEU A 268 -16.94 2.33 -13.88
N SER A 269 -16.19 2.60 -14.94
CA SER A 269 -15.68 3.91 -15.32
C SER A 269 -14.54 4.43 -14.45
N ASN A 270 -13.90 3.59 -13.62
CA ASN A 270 -12.76 3.99 -12.79
C ASN A 270 -11.42 3.51 -13.36
N TYR A 271 -10.40 4.34 -13.15
CA TYR A 271 -9.02 4.12 -13.56
C TYR A 271 -8.12 4.21 -12.33
N TYR A 272 -7.15 3.30 -12.23
CA TYR A 272 -6.31 3.11 -11.04
C TYR A 272 -4.83 3.28 -11.36
N HIS A 273 -4.09 3.72 -10.35
CA HIS A 273 -2.66 3.97 -10.36
C HIS A 273 -2.23 4.92 -11.48
N VAL A 274 -3.09 5.87 -11.86
CA VAL A 274 -2.83 6.80 -12.97
C VAL A 274 -1.68 7.72 -12.58
N LEU A 275 -0.60 7.72 -13.36
CA LEU A 275 0.51 8.64 -13.21
C LEU A 275 0.00 10.07 -13.30
N ARG A 276 0.09 10.82 -12.20
CA ARG A 276 -0.22 12.25 -12.17
C ARG A 276 1.00 13.09 -12.56
N ARG A 277 2.17 12.75 -12.00
CA ARG A 277 3.41 13.55 -12.16
C ARG A 277 4.65 12.79 -11.65
N PHE A 278 5.81 13.04 -12.28
CA PHE A 278 7.11 12.85 -11.65
C PHE A 278 7.54 14.12 -10.90
N ILE A 279 7.96 13.95 -9.66
CA ILE A 279 8.47 15.04 -8.82
C ILE A 279 9.92 15.36 -9.17
N THR A 280 10.67 14.33 -9.56
CA THR A 280 11.99 14.45 -10.20
C THR A 280 11.85 14.42 -11.71
N ASP A 281 12.95 14.45 -12.47
CA ASP A 281 12.90 13.91 -13.83
C ASP A 281 12.58 12.39 -13.81
N ARG A 282 12.11 11.85 -14.94
CA ARG A 282 11.68 10.43 -15.04
C ARG A 282 12.81 9.40 -14.91
N PHE A 283 14.07 9.84 -14.96
CA PHE A 283 15.27 9.02 -14.72
C PHE A 283 15.91 9.27 -13.35
N GLY A 284 15.29 10.11 -12.53
CA GLY A 284 15.66 10.39 -11.15
C GLY A 284 16.86 11.33 -10.97
N GLU A 285 16.96 11.87 -9.77
CA GLU A 285 18.07 12.72 -9.33
C GLU A 285 19.29 11.86 -8.98
N ASP A 286 20.48 12.29 -9.43
CA ASP A 286 21.73 11.63 -9.08
C ASP A 286 22.07 11.86 -7.61
N VAL A 287 22.13 10.76 -6.84
CA VAL A 287 22.54 10.78 -5.43
C VAL A 287 23.94 10.24 -5.23
N GLY A 288 24.69 10.02 -6.32
CA GLY A 288 26.10 9.62 -6.30
C GLY A 288 26.34 8.15 -5.99
N THR A 289 27.61 7.79 -5.85
CA THR A 289 28.05 6.48 -5.37
C THR A 289 27.72 6.36 -3.89
N ARG A 290 27.12 5.22 -3.52
CA ARG A 290 26.77 4.89 -2.14
C ARG A 290 27.45 3.60 -1.74
N GLU A 291 27.98 3.57 -0.53
CA GLU A 291 28.77 2.45 -0.03
C GLU A 291 27.88 1.35 0.53
N ALA A 292 28.34 0.10 0.46
CA ALA A 292 27.64 -1.01 1.12
C ALA A 292 27.56 -0.76 2.64
N GLY A 293 26.36 -0.89 3.21
CA GLY A 293 26.06 -0.60 4.62
C GLY A 293 25.71 0.85 4.91
N GLU A 294 25.79 1.76 3.93
CA GLU A 294 25.36 3.14 4.08
C GLU A 294 23.84 3.24 4.26
N GLU A 295 23.41 4.11 5.16
CA GLU A 295 22.03 4.57 5.26
C GLU A 295 22.00 6.09 5.13
N PHE A 296 21.16 6.62 4.24
CA PHE A 296 21.02 8.05 4.01
C PHE A 296 19.55 8.45 3.81
N GLU A 297 19.27 9.73 4.00
CA GLU A 297 17.95 10.33 3.79
C GLU A 297 17.94 11.24 2.56
N HIS A 298 16.82 11.25 1.84
CA HIS A 298 16.53 12.18 0.76
C HIS A 298 15.09 12.67 0.90
N GLU A 299 14.85 13.96 0.68
CA GLU A 299 13.54 14.57 0.85
C GLU A 299 13.07 15.20 -0.46
N PHE A 300 11.84 14.88 -0.86
CA PHE A 300 11.15 15.50 -1.99
C PHE A 300 10.04 16.40 -1.45
N VAL A 301 10.04 17.66 -1.88
CA VAL A 301 9.02 18.64 -1.50
C VAL A 301 8.36 19.20 -2.74
N PHE A 302 7.02 19.20 -2.79
CA PHE A 302 6.28 19.69 -3.94
C PHE A 302 4.87 20.17 -3.58
N PRO A 303 4.31 21.15 -4.32
CA PRO A 303 2.92 21.55 -4.14
C PRO A 303 1.97 20.45 -4.65
N VAL A 304 0.94 20.14 -3.87
CA VAL A 304 -0.14 19.20 -4.24
C VAL A 304 -1.21 19.98 -5.00
N PRO A 305 -1.46 19.68 -6.29
CA PRO A 305 -2.50 20.35 -7.05
C PRO A 305 -3.90 20.07 -6.46
N GLU A 306 -4.75 21.11 -6.42
CA GLU A 306 -6.10 21.03 -5.83
C GLU A 306 -7.00 20.01 -6.55
N GLU A 307 -6.72 19.72 -7.82
CA GLU A 307 -7.47 18.73 -8.61
C GLU A 307 -7.11 17.27 -8.30
N TRP A 308 -6.13 17.02 -7.42
CA TRP A 308 -5.78 15.67 -6.96
C TRP A 308 -6.60 15.34 -5.73
N LYS A 309 -7.20 14.14 -5.70
CA LYS A 309 -7.79 13.62 -4.46
C LYS A 309 -6.66 13.00 -3.64
N LYS A 310 -6.07 13.78 -2.75
CA LYS A 310 -4.89 13.38 -1.97
C LYS A 310 -5.05 12.02 -1.26
N GLU A 311 -6.25 11.70 -0.79
CA GLU A 311 -6.59 10.42 -0.14
C GLU A 311 -6.51 9.21 -1.09
N ASN A 312 -6.57 9.45 -2.40
CA ASN A 312 -6.40 8.46 -3.45
C ASN A 312 -4.98 8.47 -4.05
N CYS A 313 -4.12 9.40 -3.62
CA CYS A 313 -2.76 9.51 -4.15
C CYS A 313 -1.80 8.59 -3.39
N THR A 314 -0.95 7.90 -4.14
CA THR A 314 0.18 7.12 -3.62
C THR A 314 1.46 7.69 -4.21
N VAL A 315 2.46 7.90 -3.36
CA VAL A 315 3.81 8.28 -3.80
C VAL A 315 4.62 7.03 -4.00
N PHE A 316 5.27 6.93 -5.15
CA PHE A 316 6.29 5.93 -5.45
C PHE A 316 7.66 6.59 -5.36
N VAL A 317 8.57 6.00 -4.60
CA VAL A 317 9.99 6.34 -4.64
C VAL A 317 10.75 5.10 -5.02
N TYR A 318 11.64 5.22 -6.00
CA TYR A 318 12.42 4.11 -6.48
C TYR A 318 13.86 4.51 -6.78
N ALA A 319 14.76 3.57 -6.50
CA ALA A 319 16.18 3.71 -6.77
C ALA A 319 16.50 3.15 -8.15
N LEU A 320 17.26 3.89 -8.94
CA LEU A 320 17.76 3.47 -10.24
C LEU A 320 19.27 3.27 -10.19
N ARG A 321 19.75 2.30 -10.97
CA ARG A 321 21.17 2.00 -11.17
C ARG A 321 21.59 2.44 -12.55
N LEU A 322 22.67 3.20 -12.62
CA LEU A 322 23.33 3.51 -13.89
C LEU A 322 24.04 2.25 -14.40
N GLN A 323 23.76 1.85 -15.64
CA GLN A 323 24.39 0.71 -16.26
C GLN A 323 25.81 1.03 -16.72
N GLU A 324 26.58 -0.01 -17.07
CA GLU A 324 27.99 0.13 -17.46
C GLU A 324 28.21 1.06 -18.67
N ASP A 325 27.20 1.24 -19.51
CA ASP A 325 27.24 2.17 -20.65
C ASP A 325 27.24 3.65 -20.23
N GLY A 326 26.95 3.95 -18.97
CA GLY A 326 26.95 5.30 -18.40
C GLY A 326 25.75 6.16 -18.81
N GLU A 327 24.77 5.59 -19.53
CA GLU A 327 23.59 6.31 -20.03
C GLU A 327 22.28 5.62 -19.62
N THR A 328 22.23 4.30 -19.67
CA THR A 328 21.03 3.53 -19.36
C THR A 328 20.82 3.43 -17.85
N VAL A 329 19.56 3.53 -17.41
CA VAL A 329 19.18 3.34 -16.00
C VAL A 329 18.10 2.29 -15.88
N TYR A 330 18.25 1.39 -14.90
CA TYR A 330 17.23 0.41 -14.54
C TYR A 330 16.79 0.61 -13.10
N VAL A 331 15.51 0.37 -12.84
CA VAL A 331 14.98 0.44 -11.48
C VAL A 331 15.45 -0.78 -10.70
N ASN A 332 16.12 -0.54 -9.58
CA ASN A 332 16.56 -1.62 -8.70
C ASN A 332 15.51 -1.98 -7.65
N ASN A 333 14.89 -0.99 -7.00
CA ASN A 333 13.85 -1.27 -6.02
C ASN A 333 12.88 -0.11 -5.90
N THR A 334 11.65 -0.41 -5.51
CA THR A 334 10.57 0.56 -5.37
C THR A 334 9.92 0.45 -3.99
N SER A 335 9.56 1.59 -3.41
CA SER A 335 8.69 1.68 -2.25
C SER A 335 7.56 2.64 -2.52
N ALA A 336 6.45 2.44 -1.80
CA ALA A 336 5.25 3.23 -1.99
C ALA A 336 4.50 3.42 -0.68
N CYS A 337 3.99 4.63 -0.45
CA CYS A 337 3.11 4.96 0.66
C CYS A 337 2.04 5.97 0.22
N ALA A 338 0.97 6.13 1.01
CA ALA A 338 -0.04 7.16 0.73
C ALA A 338 0.61 8.56 0.64
N LEU A 339 0.03 9.50 -0.11
CA LEU A 339 0.61 10.85 -0.22
C LEU A 339 0.54 11.63 1.10
N ASP A 340 -0.52 11.43 1.88
CA ASP A 340 -0.77 12.15 3.14
C ASP A 340 -0.83 11.16 4.30
N GLY A 341 0.02 11.34 5.32
CA GLY A 341 0.13 10.46 6.47
C GLY A 341 0.62 9.04 6.12
N GLY A 342 1.34 8.88 5.02
CA GLY A 342 1.85 7.59 4.56
C GLY A 342 3.14 7.20 5.26
N GLU A 343 3.30 5.92 5.56
CA GLU A 343 4.54 5.34 6.04
C GLU A 343 4.78 3.97 5.40
N SER A 344 6.04 3.69 5.04
CA SER A 344 6.56 2.35 4.76
C SER A 344 7.92 2.20 5.42
N ASP A 345 8.22 1.00 5.91
CA ASP A 345 9.54 0.65 6.46
C ASP A 345 10.31 -0.21 5.44
N PHE A 346 11.59 -0.48 5.73
CA PHE A 346 12.37 -1.41 4.93
C PHE A 346 11.72 -2.79 4.91
N GLU A 347 11.62 -3.38 3.72
CA GLU A 347 11.08 -4.72 3.51
C GLU A 347 12.21 -5.68 3.17
N TYR A 348 12.16 -6.90 3.72
CA TYR A 348 13.17 -7.94 3.52
C TYR A 348 12.55 -9.23 3.00
N GLU A 349 13.31 -9.98 2.21
CA GLU A 349 12.94 -11.33 1.82
C GLU A 349 12.66 -12.20 3.06
N PRO A 350 11.65 -13.08 3.01
CA PRO A 350 11.44 -14.06 4.07
C PRO A 350 12.70 -14.91 4.22
N VAL A 351 13.17 -15.11 5.46
CA VAL A 351 14.27 -16.04 5.69
C VAL A 351 13.79 -17.46 5.33
N PRO A 352 14.53 -18.20 4.49
CA PRO A 352 14.19 -19.58 4.19
C PRO A 352 14.05 -20.36 5.49
N GLU A 353 12.92 -21.06 5.69
CA GLU A 353 12.81 -22.01 6.80
C GLU A 353 13.95 -23.01 6.64
N THR A 354 14.89 -23.02 7.59
CA THR A 354 15.88 -24.08 7.67
C THR A 354 15.10 -25.38 7.89
N ALA A 355 15.10 -26.26 6.90
CA ALA A 355 14.58 -27.61 7.05
C ALA A 355 15.36 -28.30 8.17
N ASN A 356 14.75 -28.41 9.36
CA ASN A 356 15.23 -29.23 10.46
C ASN A 356 14.72 -30.66 10.32
#